data_AF-A0A1I6PW87-F1
#
_entry.id   AF-A0A1I6PW87-F1
#
_cell.length_a   1.000
_cell.length_b   1.000
_cell.length_c   1.000
_cell.angle_alpha   90.00
_cell.angle_beta   90.00
_cell.angle_gamma   90.00
#
_symmetry.space_group_name_H-M   'P 1'
#
loop_
_entity.id
_entity.type
_entity.pdbx_description
1 polymer ?
#
loop_
_entity_poly.entity_id
_entity_poly.type
_entity_poly.pdbx_seq_one_letter_code
_entity_poly.pdbx_strand_id
1 'polypeptide(L)'
;MNGEDSLQYLPEQFRESARHHHDAADSAGAVSRRIGNVGATASQFGGDGAAGFSTALTGAAADRSQLAQRAGDGRDAIGEGALGAADMGDETEALADSYLITAANTDYSRGIADSI
;
A
#
# COMPACT_ATOMS: atom_id res chain seq x y z
N MET A 1 5.71 -31.85 -11.67
CA MET A 1 5.65 -30.37 -11.52
C MET A 1 4.35 -29.94 -12.16
N ASN A 2 3.34 -29.73 -11.33
CA ASN A 2 1.97 -29.45 -11.75
C ASN A 2 1.87 -27.99 -12.21
N GLY A 3 1.26 -27.77 -13.36
CA GLY A 3 1.06 -26.45 -13.98
C GLY A 3 -0.09 -25.67 -13.35
N GLU A 4 0.00 -25.39 -12.04
CA GLU A 4 -1.03 -24.70 -11.26
C GLU A 4 -0.55 -23.39 -10.61
N ASP A 5 0.59 -22.84 -11.02
CA ASP A 5 0.85 -21.39 -10.83
C ASP A 5 0.05 -20.60 -11.88
N SER A 6 -1.26 -20.86 -11.97
CA SER A 6 -2.16 -19.91 -12.60
C SER A 6 -2.05 -18.62 -11.80
N LEU A 7 -1.71 -17.52 -12.45
CA LEU A 7 -1.83 -16.16 -11.93
C LEU A 7 -3.29 -15.94 -11.50
N GLN A 8 -3.66 -16.43 -10.33
CA GLN A 8 -5.00 -16.28 -9.80
C GLN A 8 -5.13 -14.83 -9.38
N TYR A 9 -6.01 -14.14 -10.07
CA TYR A 9 -6.46 -12.82 -9.66
C TYR A 9 -7.16 -12.95 -8.31
N LEU A 10 -6.57 -12.33 -7.28
CA LEU A 10 -6.99 -12.43 -5.88
C LEU A 10 -7.24 -11.02 -5.32
N PRO A 11 -8.33 -10.34 -5.73
CA PRO A 11 -8.60 -8.95 -5.36
C PRO A 11 -8.57 -8.71 -3.85
N GLU A 12 -9.12 -9.65 -3.07
CA GLU A 12 -9.14 -9.48 -1.62
C GLU A 12 -7.75 -9.53 -0.99
N GLN A 13 -6.80 -10.26 -1.58
CA GLN A 13 -5.41 -10.25 -1.12
C GLN A 13 -4.72 -8.92 -1.43
N PHE A 14 -5.06 -8.28 -2.55
CA PHE A 14 -4.59 -6.93 -2.86
C PHE A 14 -5.18 -5.90 -1.88
N ARG A 15 -6.46 -6.00 -1.54
CA ARG A 15 -7.09 -5.13 -0.54
C ARG A 15 -6.52 -5.36 0.86
N GLU A 16 -6.29 -6.61 1.26
CA GLU A 16 -5.66 -6.95 2.54
C GLU A 16 -4.21 -6.44 2.60
N SER A 17 -3.44 -6.63 1.53
CA SER A 17 -2.11 -6.06 1.38
C SER A 17 -2.14 -4.54 1.53
N ALA A 18 -3.07 -3.86 0.85
CA ALA A 18 -3.23 -2.41 0.97
C ALA A 18 -3.48 -1.95 2.41
N ARG A 19 -4.38 -2.63 3.13
CA ARG A 19 -4.65 -2.34 4.56
C ARG A 19 -3.36 -2.46 5.38
N HIS A 20 -2.58 -3.52 5.21
CA HIS A 20 -1.31 -3.70 5.91
C HIS A 20 -0.28 -2.63 5.56
N HIS A 21 -0.25 -2.18 4.32
CA HIS A 21 0.64 -1.12 3.88
C HIS A 21 0.26 0.23 4.50
N HIS A 22 -1.02 0.59 4.54
CA HIS A 22 -1.48 1.81 5.21
C HIS A 22 -1.24 1.76 6.73
N ASP A 23 -1.52 0.64 7.40
CA ASP A 23 -1.21 0.47 8.83
C ASP A 23 0.29 0.65 9.12
N ALA A 24 1.14 0.14 8.22
CA ALA A 24 2.58 0.31 8.31
C ALA A 24 3.01 1.76 8.06
N ALA A 25 2.35 2.47 7.15
CA ALA A 25 2.61 3.89 6.88
C ALA A 25 2.23 4.76 8.09
N ASP A 26 1.07 4.52 8.69
CA ASP A 26 0.62 5.18 9.92
C ASP A 26 1.60 4.97 11.06
N SER A 27 2.06 3.72 11.23
CA SER A 27 3.08 3.36 12.22
C SER A 27 4.40 4.10 11.97
N ALA A 28 4.84 4.19 10.71
CA ALA A 28 6.04 4.92 10.33
C ALA A 28 5.90 6.44 10.59
N GLY A 29 4.72 7.01 10.32
CA GLY A 29 4.39 8.40 10.65
C GLY A 29 4.39 8.67 12.15
N ALA A 30 3.87 7.74 12.96
CA ALA A 30 3.93 7.82 14.42
C ALA A 30 5.37 7.77 14.95
N VAL A 31 6.20 6.89 14.40
CA VAL A 31 7.63 6.81 14.73
C VAL A 31 8.36 8.08 14.33
N SER A 32 8.13 8.60 13.13
CA SER A 32 8.70 9.86 12.64
C SER A 32 8.40 11.02 13.59
N ARG A 33 7.12 11.22 13.96
CA ARG A 33 6.72 12.26 14.93
C ARG A 33 7.37 12.05 16.30
N ARG A 34 7.39 10.82 16.81
CA ARG A 34 7.96 10.51 18.12
C ARG A 34 9.46 10.80 18.17
N ILE A 35 10.20 10.38 17.16
CA ILE A 35 11.65 10.56 17.09
C ILE A 35 12.00 12.02 16.75
N GLY A 36 11.27 12.66 15.83
CA GLY A 36 11.50 14.07 15.46
C GLY A 36 11.33 15.05 16.61
N ASN A 37 10.55 14.69 17.63
CA ASN A 37 10.36 15.48 18.85
C ASN A 37 11.47 15.27 19.90
N VAL A 38 12.50 14.47 19.62
CA VAL A 38 13.65 14.31 20.52
C VAL A 38 14.54 15.55 20.43
N GLY A 39 14.21 16.56 21.24
CA GLY A 39 15.02 17.75 21.48
C GLY A 39 15.88 17.58 22.71
N ALA A 40 17.08 17.02 22.54
CA ALA A 40 18.05 16.88 23.61
C ALA A 40 18.76 18.22 23.86
N THR A 41 18.80 18.69 25.11
CA THR A 41 19.53 19.91 25.48
C THR A 41 20.75 19.56 26.31
N ALA A 42 21.88 20.26 26.10
CA ALA A 42 23.12 20.02 26.84
C ALA A 42 22.94 20.05 28.38
N SER A 43 22.02 20.87 28.89
CA SER A 43 21.69 20.96 30.32
C SER A 43 21.08 19.68 30.92
N GLN A 44 20.54 18.78 30.10
CA GLN A 44 19.96 17.51 30.56
C GLN A 44 21.02 16.43 30.82
N PHE A 45 22.20 16.54 30.20
CA PHE A 45 23.22 15.48 30.24
C PHE A 45 24.40 15.82 31.16
N GLY A 46 24.73 17.11 31.32
CA GLY A 46 25.80 17.58 32.21
C GLY A 46 27.21 17.13 31.77
N GLY A 47 28.23 17.86 32.22
CA GLY A 47 29.64 17.53 31.99
C GLY A 47 30.22 17.97 30.65
N ASP A 48 31.54 17.80 30.53
CA ASP A 48 32.30 18.15 29.33
C ASP A 48 31.92 17.20 28.18
N GLY A 49 31.39 17.76 27.10
CA GLY A 49 30.91 17.01 25.93
C GLY A 49 29.39 16.90 25.81
N ALA A 50 28.61 17.35 26.80
CA ALA A 50 27.14 17.32 26.75
C ALA A 50 26.57 18.08 25.54
N ALA A 51 27.18 19.20 25.15
CA ALA A 51 26.81 19.95 23.96
C ALA A 51 26.97 19.10 22.68
N GLY A 52 28.13 18.47 22.50
CA GLY A 52 28.41 17.61 21.35
C GLY A 52 27.48 16.40 21.28
N PHE A 53 27.22 15.75 22.43
CA PHE A 53 26.28 14.64 22.52
C PHE A 53 24.85 15.07 22.15
N SER A 54 24.37 16.19 22.72
CA SER A 54 23.01 16.69 22.43
C SER A 54 22.81 17.07 20.96
N THR A 55 23.82 17.66 20.33
CA THR A 55 23.82 17.96 18.89
C THR A 55 23.77 16.68 18.06
N ALA A 56 24.61 15.69 18.38
CA ALA A 56 24.65 14.41 17.67
C ALA A 56 23.32 13.65 17.81
N LEU A 57 22.73 13.64 19.01
CA LEU A 57 21.44 12.99 19.27
C LEU A 57 20.31 13.67 18.49
N THR A 58 20.27 15.00 18.48
CA THR A 58 19.26 15.77 17.74
C THR A 58 19.40 15.56 16.23
N GLY A 59 20.64 15.55 15.71
CA GLY A 59 20.92 15.24 14.31
C GLY A 59 20.47 13.83 13.92
N ALA A 60 20.84 12.82 14.71
CA ALA A 60 20.41 11.44 14.48
C ALA A 60 18.88 11.29 14.55
N ALA A 61 18.22 11.99 15.47
CA ALA A 61 16.77 12.00 15.57
C ALA A 61 16.11 12.60 14.32
N ALA A 62 16.64 13.71 13.81
CA ALA A 62 16.15 14.32 12.58
C ALA A 62 16.30 13.36 11.38
N ASP A 63 17.46 12.76 11.20
CA ASP A 63 17.72 11.80 10.11
C ASP A 63 16.78 10.59 10.18
N ARG A 64 16.61 10.02 11.38
CA ARG A 64 15.73 8.86 11.59
C ARG A 64 14.25 9.21 11.41
N SER A 65 13.84 10.41 11.81
CA SER A 65 12.50 10.92 11.55
C SER A 65 12.21 11.02 10.06
N GLN A 66 13.15 11.56 9.26
CA GLN A 66 13.01 11.65 7.81
C GLN A 66 12.98 10.28 7.13
N LEU A 67 13.83 9.34 7.56
CA LEU A 67 13.83 7.98 7.03
C LEU A 67 12.51 7.26 7.33
N ALA A 68 11.97 7.42 8.53
CA ALA A 68 10.67 6.87 8.89
C ALA A 68 9.55 7.48 8.04
N GLN A 69 9.57 8.79 7.80
CA GLN A 69 8.61 9.45 6.94
C GLN A 69 8.64 8.89 5.51
N ARG A 70 9.82 8.79 4.89
CA ARG A 70 9.96 8.22 3.54
C ARG A 70 9.50 6.77 3.45
N ALA A 71 9.75 5.99 4.50
CA ALA A 71 9.25 4.62 4.58
C ALA A 71 7.73 4.60 4.64
N GLY A 72 7.09 5.54 5.35
CA GLY A 72 5.65 5.73 5.35
C GLY A 72 5.11 6.06 3.96
N ASP A 73 5.64 7.10 3.32
CA ASP A 73 5.23 7.52 1.97
C ASP A 73 5.34 6.36 0.96
N GLY A 74 6.41 5.58 1.04
CA GLY A 74 6.60 4.41 0.18
C GLY A 74 5.61 3.28 0.47
N ARG A 75 5.17 3.11 1.73
CA ARG A 75 4.17 2.13 2.10
C ARG A 75 2.79 2.56 1.61
N ASP A 76 2.42 3.83 1.78
CA ASP A 76 1.15 4.36 1.28
C ASP A 76 1.05 4.22 -0.24
N ALA A 77 2.10 4.58 -0.98
CA ALA A 77 2.12 4.41 -2.44
C ALA A 77 1.92 2.95 -2.89
N ILE A 78 2.49 1.99 -2.15
CA ILE A 78 2.27 0.56 -2.43
C ILE A 78 0.83 0.16 -2.11
N GLY A 79 0.27 0.67 -1.01
CA GLY A 79 -1.12 0.41 -0.62
C GLY A 79 -2.11 0.94 -1.66
N GLU A 80 -1.92 2.17 -2.13
CA GLU A 80 -2.71 2.76 -3.22
C GLU A 80 -2.58 1.93 -4.51
N GLY A 81 -1.36 1.51 -4.86
CA GLY A 81 -1.13 0.65 -6.03
C GLY A 81 -1.85 -0.70 -5.92
N ALA A 82 -1.89 -1.29 -4.73
CA ALA A 82 -2.59 -2.54 -4.48
C ALA A 82 -4.12 -2.37 -4.57
N LEU A 83 -4.68 -1.27 -4.05
CA LEU A 83 -6.11 -0.95 -4.23
C LEU A 83 -6.44 -0.76 -5.72
N GLY A 84 -5.64 0.02 -6.44
CA GLY A 84 -5.83 0.22 -7.88
C GLY A 84 -5.77 -1.09 -8.67
N ALA A 85 -4.90 -2.03 -8.29
CA ALA A 85 -4.84 -3.36 -8.89
C ALA A 85 -6.08 -4.20 -8.59
N ALA A 86 -6.63 -4.11 -7.37
CA ALA A 86 -7.90 -4.76 -7.03
C ALA A 86 -9.04 -4.18 -7.88
N ASP A 87 -9.19 -2.87 -7.91
CA ASP A 87 -10.27 -2.18 -8.63
C ASP A 87 -10.24 -2.47 -10.14
N MET A 88 -9.05 -2.42 -10.77
CA MET A 88 -8.91 -2.76 -12.20
C MET A 88 -9.35 -4.19 -12.52
N GLY A 89 -9.13 -5.13 -11.61
CA GLY A 89 -9.56 -6.49 -11.87
C GLY A 89 -11.06 -6.71 -11.63
N ASP A 90 -11.68 -6.00 -10.68
CA ASP A 90 -13.14 -6.01 -10.50
C ASP A 90 -13.82 -5.45 -11.76
N GLU A 91 -13.27 -4.36 -12.32
CA GLU A 91 -13.73 -3.79 -13.59
C GLU A 91 -13.58 -4.78 -14.75
N THR A 92 -12.45 -5.49 -14.80
CA THR A 92 -12.19 -6.50 -15.83
C THR A 92 -13.17 -7.68 -15.74
N GLU A 93 -13.45 -8.16 -14.53
CA GLU A 93 -14.43 -9.23 -14.28
C GLU A 93 -15.84 -8.79 -14.68
N ALA A 94 -16.27 -7.59 -14.27
CA ALA A 94 -17.57 -7.04 -14.64
C ALA A 94 -17.73 -6.87 -16.16
N LEU A 95 -16.67 -6.44 -16.86
CA LEU A 95 -16.66 -6.36 -18.31
C LEU A 95 -16.78 -7.74 -18.94
N ALA A 96 -16.03 -8.74 -18.48
CA ALA A 96 -16.09 -10.10 -19.00
C ALA A 96 -17.50 -10.70 -18.87
N ASP A 97 -18.14 -10.54 -17.71
CA ASP A 97 -19.52 -10.98 -17.48
C ASP A 97 -20.51 -10.30 -18.44
N SER A 98 -20.34 -9.00 -18.68
CA SER A 98 -21.20 -8.27 -19.63
C SER A 98 -21.07 -8.78 -21.07
N TYR A 99 -19.87 -9.17 -21.49
CA TYR A 99 -19.62 -9.75 -22.81
C TYR A 99 -20.22 -11.15 -22.92
N LEU A 100 -20.12 -11.99 -21.87
CA LEU A 100 -20.74 -13.32 -21.85
C LEU A 100 -22.26 -13.25 -21.96
N ILE A 101 -22.91 -12.34 -21.23
CA ILE A 101 -24.36 -12.12 -21.32
C ILE A 101 -24.75 -11.64 -22.72
N THR A 102 -23.99 -10.72 -23.31
CA THR A 102 -24.26 -10.20 -24.65
C THR A 102 -24.11 -11.29 -25.72
N ALA A 103 -23.08 -12.13 -25.61
CA ALA A 103 -22.87 -13.26 -26.50
C ALA A 103 -24.01 -14.28 -26.38
N ALA A 104 -24.40 -14.65 -25.15
CA ALA A 104 -25.50 -15.57 -24.90
C ALA A 104 -26.83 -15.06 -25.48
N ASN A 105 -27.13 -13.77 -25.31
CA ASN A 105 -28.33 -13.16 -25.88
C ASN A 105 -28.30 -13.09 -27.41
N THR A 106 -27.13 -12.88 -28.01
CA THR A 106 -26.94 -12.88 -29.47
C THR A 106 -27.16 -14.27 -30.04
N ASP A 107 -26.60 -15.31 -29.42
CA ASP A 107 -26.78 -16.69 -29.86
C ASP A 107 -28.22 -17.17 -29.67
N TYR A 108 -28.87 -16.80 -28.56
CA TYR A 108 -30.30 -17.06 -28.36
C TYR A 108 -31.16 -16.36 -29.43
N SER A 109 -30.85 -15.11 -29.76
CA SER A 109 -31.57 -14.35 -30.79
C SER A 109 -31.41 -14.97 -32.18
N ARG A 110 -30.22 -15.48 -32.52
CA ARG A 110 -29.99 -16.23 -33.76
C ARG A 110 -30.75 -17.55 -33.78
N GLY A 111 -30.77 -18.29 -32.67
CA GLY A 111 -31.54 -19.53 -32.55
C GLY A 111 -33.04 -19.34 -32.77
N ILE A 112 -33.61 -18.21 -32.29
CA ILE A 112 -34.99 -17.84 -32.60
C ILE A 112 -35.15 -17.49 -34.08
N ALA A 113 -34.25 -16.67 -34.63
CA ALA A 113 -34.31 -16.25 -36.03
C ALA A 113 -34.20 -17.41 -37.02
N ASP A 114 -33.40 -18.44 -36.72
CA ASP A 114 -33.27 -19.65 -37.54
C ASP A 114 -34.48 -20.61 -37.39
N SER A 115 -35.34 -20.41 -36.37
CA SER A 115 -36.50 -21.27 -36.08
C SER A 115 -37.83 -20.79 -36.66
N ILE A 116 -37.86 -19.59 -37.27
CA ILE A 116 -39.04 -18.95 -37.90
C ILE A 116 -38.90 -19.02 -39.43
#